data_AF-A0A670KA07-F1
#
_entry.id   AF-A0A670KA07-F1
#
_cell.length_a   1.000
_cell.length_b   1.000
_cell.length_c   1.000
_cell.angle_alpha   90.00
_cell.angle_beta   90.00
_cell.angle_gamma   90.00
#
_symmetry.space_group_name_H-M   'P 1'
#
loop_
_entity.id
_entity.type
_entity.pdbx_description
1 polymer ?
#
loop_
_entity_poly.entity_id
_entity_poly.type
_entity_poly.pdbx_seq_one_letter_code
_entity_poly.pdbx_strand_id
1 'polypeptide(L)'
;MEGECCALLLWSAAVAGLLLFYLGFVRRVTGAARTAFPRREAGRVAGGGGRPPADAWSPRLSGFSLRLCVHLANTAFGQHFLVPLLMRVNNFTALRFLDLAEDPTFVPAVIEEEKNNHPESENVFEILPKLMEVSSRSARSMFNFKEIQDYLKCYRSGEVTPLQVAKNIIATLEDDERSSLPLQAIVQWDRKEILKMAEDSTTRYQSKQTLSLLDGIPVCLKEEIKVVPYHHRSGTQYLGMEPETEDATATQKLREAGAIIIGVSNMHELGIGTTGCNPNRYHGTARNPYNPQHFTGGSSSGSAAAVASGLCPLALGTDGGGSVRIPASFCGIVGLKGTFGRTSEFGCHPLSYSTVSLGPLSTSVADAAVAYAILAGPDPCYPYGLGQPKPSLSGVLTPDLKDLKLGVDWTFFKACDAEILATCQKAVKFLEGLGASVVDVSLPELEEIRVAHVICILSEMRDFLQPDFNNSFDQMNLETRLNLAIASKFTALDYIKANRQRSRTMAFLRQMFANVNCLITPGTACCAPRIQDSDLLTGCSDVRTTLRTMRYMQLANLTGIPALVIPVGYSSSGLPISIQIMAKWWDEALLFRIGLKLEQFHGITAKPAIYYDILGQ
;
A
#
# COMPACT_ATOMS: atom_id res chain seq x y z
N MET A 1 15.67 15.18 63.12
CA MET A 1 16.00 14.88 61.71
C MET A 1 14.87 14.23 60.92
N GLU A 2 13.92 13.51 61.52
CA GLU A 2 12.81 12.88 60.75
C GLU A 2 11.62 13.82 60.44
N GLY A 3 11.41 14.90 61.21
CA GLY A 3 10.31 15.85 60.98
C GLY A 3 10.56 16.85 59.84
N GLU A 4 11.82 17.26 59.62
CA GLU A 4 12.16 18.28 58.60
C GLU A 4 12.15 17.71 57.17
N CYS A 5 12.45 16.43 57.00
CA CYS A 5 12.42 15.75 55.70
C CYS A 5 10.97 15.61 55.16
N CYS A 6 10.01 15.40 56.05
CA CYS A 6 8.58 15.27 55.69
C CYS A 6 7.97 16.62 55.28
N ALA A 7 8.38 17.71 55.95
CA ALA A 7 7.97 19.07 55.59
C ALA A 7 8.50 19.51 54.21
N LEU A 8 9.75 19.17 53.87
CA LEU A 8 10.35 19.44 52.56
C LEU A 8 9.68 18.67 51.41
N LEU A 9 9.28 17.42 51.65
CA LEU A 9 8.53 16.60 50.68
C LEU A 9 7.11 17.13 50.44
N LEU A 10 6.42 17.56 51.50
CA LEU A 10 5.09 18.19 51.37
C LEU A 10 5.16 19.56 50.68
N TRP A 11 6.21 20.35 50.93
CA TRP A 11 6.43 21.63 50.27
C TRP A 11 6.75 21.48 48.79
N SER A 12 7.61 20.52 48.43
CA SER A 12 7.96 20.25 47.03
C SER A 12 6.78 19.67 46.24
N ALA A 13 5.92 18.85 46.85
CA ALA A 13 4.67 18.40 46.24
C ALA A 13 3.65 19.55 46.05
N ALA A 14 3.53 20.46 47.02
CA ALA A 14 2.68 21.64 46.92
C ALA A 14 3.18 22.64 45.86
N VAL A 15 4.49 22.85 45.76
CA VAL A 15 5.12 23.68 44.72
C VAL A 15 4.96 23.05 43.35
N ALA A 16 5.10 21.73 43.20
CA ALA A 16 4.83 21.01 41.96
C ALA A 16 3.35 21.10 41.56
N GLY A 17 2.43 20.98 42.52
CA GLY A 17 1.00 21.17 42.33
C GLY A 17 0.65 22.59 41.89
N LEU A 18 1.25 23.60 42.50
CA LEU A 18 1.10 25.01 42.11
C LEU A 18 1.75 25.33 40.75
N LEU A 19 2.87 24.69 40.40
CA LEU A 19 3.49 24.82 39.08
C LEU A 19 2.61 24.19 37.99
N LEU A 20 2.01 23.03 38.26
CA LEU A 20 1.05 22.38 37.36
C LEU A 20 -0.25 23.19 37.24
N PHE A 21 -0.71 23.81 38.34
CA PHE A 21 -1.85 24.73 38.33
C PHE A 21 -1.52 26.00 37.52
N TYR A 22 -0.33 26.59 37.69
CA TYR A 22 0.14 27.75 36.93
C TYR A 22 0.31 27.45 35.44
N LEU A 23 0.92 26.31 35.10
CA LEU A 23 1.08 25.85 33.72
C LEU A 23 -0.26 25.48 33.06
N GLY A 24 -1.24 25.01 33.85
CA GLY A 24 -2.57 24.63 33.39
C GLY A 24 -3.56 25.79 33.25
N PHE A 25 -3.47 26.84 34.08
CA PHE A 25 -4.46 27.93 34.11
C PHE A 25 -3.94 29.30 33.68
N VAL A 26 -2.65 29.62 33.82
CA VAL A 26 -2.11 30.96 33.48
C VAL A 26 -1.59 31.02 32.05
N ARG A 27 -1.16 29.90 31.47
CA ARG A 27 -0.81 29.82 30.05
C ARG A 27 -2.08 29.69 29.22
N ARG A 28 -2.66 30.83 28.81
CA ARG A 28 -3.80 30.85 27.89
C ARG A 28 -3.52 29.92 26.70
N VAL A 29 -4.34 28.90 26.54
CA VAL A 29 -4.43 28.06 25.32
C VAL A 29 -4.91 28.91 24.13
N THR A 30 -5.48 30.07 24.40
CA THR A 30 -5.83 31.09 23.40
C THR A 30 -4.79 32.22 23.39
N GLY A 31 -3.76 32.02 22.56
CA GLY A 31 -2.92 33.06 21.94
C GLY A 31 -2.42 34.21 22.82
N ALA A 32 -1.15 34.14 23.23
CA ALA A 32 -0.23 35.29 23.23
C ALA A 32 1.17 34.86 23.71
N ALA A 33 2.00 34.43 22.76
CA ALA A 33 3.38 34.88 22.70
C ALA A 33 3.66 35.08 21.21
N ARG A 34 4.09 36.28 20.83
CA ARG A 34 4.57 36.59 19.47
C ARG A 34 5.89 35.85 19.22
N THR A 35 5.88 34.53 19.21
CA THR A 35 6.83 33.78 18.39
C THR A 35 6.26 33.82 17.00
N ALA A 36 6.84 34.65 16.13
CA ALA A 36 6.52 34.62 14.71
C ALA A 36 6.68 33.17 14.25
N PHE A 37 5.56 32.45 14.09
CA PHE A 37 5.61 31.13 13.49
C PHE A 37 6.19 31.31 12.10
N PRO A 38 7.14 30.46 11.67
CA PRO A 38 7.73 30.60 10.36
C PRO A 38 6.63 30.45 9.31
N ARG A 39 6.22 31.58 8.74
CA ARG A 39 5.33 31.62 7.59
C ARG A 39 6.16 31.17 6.41
N ARG A 40 5.98 29.93 5.94
CA ARG A 40 6.70 29.43 4.77
C ARG A 40 6.00 29.93 3.51
N GLU A 41 6.64 30.85 2.79
CA GLU A 41 6.17 31.26 1.47
C GLU A 41 6.04 30.05 0.54
N ALA A 42 5.01 30.05 -0.31
CA ALA A 42 4.81 29.04 -1.33
C ALA A 42 6.01 29.00 -2.30
N GLY A 43 6.52 27.81 -2.60
CA GLY A 43 7.43 27.60 -3.73
C GLY A 43 8.89 28.06 -3.59
N ARG A 44 9.32 28.62 -2.45
CA ARG A 44 10.77 28.80 -2.22
C ARG A 44 11.38 27.51 -1.67
N VAL A 45 12.07 26.78 -2.55
CA VAL A 45 13.12 25.83 -2.18
C VAL A 45 14.14 26.62 -1.34
N ALA A 46 14.01 26.59 -0.02
CA ALA A 46 14.90 27.31 0.87
C ALA A 46 16.26 26.62 0.89
N GLY A 47 17.08 26.80 -0.15
CA GLY A 47 18.53 26.60 -0.19
C GLY A 47 19.11 25.26 0.28
N GLY A 48 18.30 24.27 0.60
CA GLY A 48 18.69 22.95 1.05
C GLY A 48 17.61 21.98 0.63
N GLY A 49 18.00 20.94 -0.12
CA GLY A 49 17.07 19.90 -0.54
C GLY A 49 16.27 19.35 0.65
N GLY A 50 15.03 18.93 0.39
CA GLY A 50 14.18 18.33 1.41
C GLY A 50 14.91 17.19 2.11
N ARG A 51 15.22 17.36 3.39
CA ARG A 51 15.81 16.27 4.16
C ARG A 51 14.78 15.13 4.23
N PRO A 52 15.17 13.88 3.98
CA PRO A 52 14.27 12.75 4.16
C PRO A 52 13.75 12.74 5.61
N PRO A 53 12.51 12.27 5.84
CA PRO A 53 12.02 12.02 7.18
C PRO A 53 13.02 11.17 7.96
N ALA A 54 13.44 11.66 9.12
CA ALA A 54 14.41 10.97 9.95
C ALA A 54 13.88 9.60 10.41
N ASP A 55 14.78 8.63 10.57
CA ASP A 55 14.44 7.40 11.32
C ASP A 55 14.02 7.84 12.74
N ALA A 56 12.79 7.55 13.16
CA ALA A 56 12.38 7.84 14.53
C ALA A 56 13.14 6.93 15.51
N TRP A 57 13.45 7.48 16.68
CA TRP A 57 13.89 6.70 17.83
C TRP A 57 12.67 6.32 18.66
N SER A 58 12.23 5.07 18.54
CA SER A 58 11.22 4.46 19.42
C SER A 58 11.64 3.03 19.71
N PRO A 59 11.55 2.54 20.95
CA PRO A 59 11.78 1.14 21.24
C PRO A 59 10.75 0.30 20.48
N ARG A 60 11.21 -0.81 19.91
CA ARG A 60 10.34 -1.84 19.37
C ARG A 60 9.64 -2.55 20.54
N LEU A 61 8.33 -2.65 20.49
CA LEU A 61 7.51 -3.27 21.53
C LEU A 61 6.82 -4.52 20.99
N SER A 62 6.91 -5.62 21.75
CA SER A 62 6.16 -6.86 21.51
C SER A 62 5.92 -7.58 22.85
N GLY A 63 5.06 -8.60 22.84
CA GLY A 63 4.76 -9.39 24.03
C GLY A 63 4.20 -8.56 25.19
N PHE A 64 4.75 -8.77 26.39
CA PHE A 64 4.34 -8.05 27.60
C PHE A 64 4.52 -6.54 27.49
N SER A 65 5.64 -6.08 26.91
CA SER A 65 5.94 -4.65 26.77
C SER A 65 4.90 -3.90 25.93
N LEU A 66 4.44 -4.52 24.84
CA LEU A 66 3.38 -3.98 23.98
C LEU A 66 2.05 -3.94 24.72
N ARG A 67 1.68 -5.03 25.42
CA ARG A 67 0.44 -5.09 26.23
C ARG A 67 0.39 -3.96 27.27
N LEU A 68 1.49 -3.76 28.00
CA LEU A 68 1.59 -2.71 29.01
C LEU A 68 1.48 -1.31 28.37
N CYS A 69 2.19 -1.06 27.27
CA CYS A 69 2.13 0.21 26.57
C CYS A 69 0.71 0.52 26.06
N VAL A 70 0.04 -0.45 25.44
CA VAL A 70 -1.33 -0.31 24.95
C VAL A 70 -2.31 -0.04 26.09
N HIS A 71 -2.20 -0.79 27.18
CA HIS A 71 -3.03 -0.58 28.36
C HIS A 71 -2.86 0.85 28.88
N LEU A 72 -1.62 1.28 29.14
CA LEU A 72 -1.32 2.63 29.63
C LEU A 72 -1.83 3.69 28.66
N ALA A 73 -1.55 3.57 27.36
CA ALA A 73 -1.95 4.53 26.33
C ALA A 73 -3.47 4.75 26.25
N ASN A 74 -4.27 3.77 26.68
CA ASN A 74 -5.73 3.86 26.70
C ASN A 74 -6.33 4.19 28.08
N THR A 75 -5.50 4.47 29.10
CA THR A 75 -5.97 5.05 30.37
C THR A 75 -6.07 6.57 30.30
N ALA A 76 -6.81 7.17 31.24
CA ALA A 76 -6.81 8.64 31.39
C ALA A 76 -5.39 9.19 31.58
N PHE A 77 -4.55 8.54 32.39
CA PHE A 77 -3.15 8.92 32.58
C PHE A 77 -2.37 8.89 31.25
N GLY A 78 -2.40 7.78 30.52
CA GLY A 78 -1.64 7.68 29.27
C GLY A 78 -2.16 8.63 28.20
N GLN A 79 -3.46 8.89 28.16
CA GLN A 79 -4.03 9.90 27.28
C GLN A 79 -3.55 11.32 27.63
N HIS A 80 -3.26 11.65 28.89
CA HIS A 80 -2.76 12.99 29.25
C HIS A 80 -1.23 13.13 29.14
N PHE A 81 -0.48 12.04 29.31
CA PHE A 81 0.98 12.10 29.40
C PHE A 81 1.71 11.24 28.34
N LEU A 82 1.38 9.95 28.24
CA LEU A 82 2.09 9.01 27.36
C LEU A 82 1.85 9.30 25.88
N VAL A 83 0.59 9.41 25.45
CA VAL A 83 0.26 9.63 24.03
C VAL A 83 0.77 10.97 23.52
N PRO A 84 0.64 12.10 24.26
CA PRO A 84 1.28 13.36 23.87
C PRO A 84 2.81 13.26 23.74
N LEU A 85 3.47 12.45 24.57
CA LEU A 85 4.90 12.17 24.43
C LEU A 85 5.18 11.40 23.13
N LEU A 86 4.43 10.32 22.85
CA LEU A 86 4.55 9.55 21.61
C LEU A 86 4.33 10.44 20.37
N MET A 87 3.36 11.35 20.41
CA MET A 87 3.13 12.31 19.34
C MET A 87 4.33 13.23 19.10
N ARG A 88 5.00 13.70 20.16
CA ARG A 88 6.17 14.57 20.05
C ARG A 88 7.40 13.81 19.54
N VAL A 89 7.66 12.62 20.06
CA VAL A 89 8.80 11.78 19.66
C VAL A 89 8.71 11.40 18.18
N ASN A 90 7.50 11.16 17.67
CA ASN A 90 7.26 10.85 16.26
C ASN A 90 6.93 12.07 15.39
N ASN A 91 7.10 13.28 15.95
CA ASN A 91 6.88 14.56 15.28
C ASN A 91 5.47 14.75 14.65
N PHE A 92 4.45 14.03 15.14
CA PHE A 92 3.09 14.15 14.63
C PHE A 92 2.43 15.51 14.95
N THR A 93 3.04 16.31 15.82
CA THR A 93 2.61 17.68 16.09
C THR A 93 3.24 18.74 15.18
N ALA A 94 4.08 18.36 14.22
CA ALA A 94 4.85 19.30 13.39
C ALA A 94 3.98 20.39 12.75
N LEU A 95 2.85 19.99 12.16
CA LEU A 95 1.94 20.92 11.48
C LEU A 95 1.32 21.96 12.42
N ARG A 96 1.25 21.71 13.73
CA ARG A 96 0.67 22.67 14.70
C ARG A 96 1.43 23.99 14.72
N PHE A 97 2.72 23.96 14.42
CA PHE A 97 3.61 25.12 14.46
C PHE A 97 3.84 25.79 13.10
N LEU A 98 3.18 25.30 12.05
CA LEU A 98 3.24 25.89 10.71
C LEU A 98 2.01 26.76 10.43
N ASP A 99 2.24 27.89 9.77
CA ASP A 99 1.20 28.71 9.16
C ASP A 99 1.10 28.36 7.67
N LEU A 100 0.09 27.56 7.33
CA LEU A 100 -0.25 27.14 5.96
C LEU A 100 -1.42 27.99 5.47
N ALA A 101 -1.18 28.74 4.39
CA ALA A 101 -2.12 29.73 3.85
C ALA A 101 -3.05 29.15 2.78
N GLU A 102 -2.77 27.94 2.30
CA GLU A 102 -3.54 27.25 1.28
C GLU A 102 -4.94 26.89 1.77
N ASP A 103 -5.94 26.89 0.89
CA ASP A 103 -7.24 26.29 1.17
C ASP A 103 -7.11 24.76 1.25
N PRO A 104 -7.81 24.07 2.18
CA PRO A 104 -7.66 22.63 2.36
C PRO A 104 -8.30 21.82 1.23
N THR A 105 -7.56 20.87 0.67
CA THR A 105 -8.08 19.84 -0.24
C THR A 105 -8.38 18.58 0.56
N PHE A 106 -9.66 18.27 0.80
CA PHE A 106 -10.05 17.13 1.64
C PHE A 106 -10.02 15.77 0.92
N VAL A 107 -10.12 15.79 -0.41
CA VAL A 107 -10.07 14.59 -1.24
C VAL A 107 -9.20 14.92 -2.46
N PRO A 108 -8.18 14.12 -2.81
CA PRO A 108 -7.28 14.41 -3.92
C PRO A 108 -7.88 14.02 -5.29
N ALA A 109 -9.19 14.21 -5.48
CA ALA A 109 -9.85 13.97 -6.75
C ALA A 109 -9.47 15.07 -7.75
N VAL A 110 -8.89 14.67 -8.88
CA VAL A 110 -8.48 15.59 -9.95
C VAL A 110 -9.38 15.36 -11.16
N ILE A 111 -10.28 16.29 -11.44
CA ILE A 111 -11.10 16.24 -12.66
C ILE A 111 -10.20 16.57 -13.85
N GLU A 112 -10.30 15.81 -14.92
CA GLU A 112 -9.69 16.18 -16.19
C GLU A 112 -10.40 17.43 -16.73
N GLU A 113 -9.67 18.54 -16.89
CA GLU A 113 -10.21 19.70 -17.60
C GLU A 113 -10.43 19.31 -19.06
N GLU A 114 -11.65 19.51 -19.60
CA GLU A 114 -12.01 19.26 -21.01
C GLU A 114 -11.17 20.12 -21.98
N LYS A 115 -9.88 19.79 -22.17
CA LYS A 115 -9.00 20.44 -23.13
C LYS A 115 -7.94 19.47 -23.64
N ASN A 116 -8.32 18.67 -24.63
CA ASN A 116 -7.78 18.72 -25.99
C ASN A 116 -8.18 17.43 -26.71
N ASN A 117 -8.37 17.54 -28.03
CA ASN A 117 -8.46 16.42 -28.96
C ASN A 117 -7.28 15.46 -28.76
N HIS A 118 -7.40 14.52 -27.83
CA HIS A 118 -6.55 13.34 -27.87
C HIS A 118 -6.93 12.62 -29.17
N PRO A 119 -5.97 12.33 -30.08
CA PRO A 119 -6.24 11.44 -31.20
C PRO A 119 -6.90 10.19 -30.62
N GLU A 120 -7.98 9.70 -31.25
CA GLU A 120 -8.80 8.58 -30.77
C GLU A 120 -7.94 7.62 -29.94
N SER A 121 -8.09 7.68 -28.61
CA SER A 121 -7.24 6.91 -27.72
C SER A 121 -7.39 5.45 -28.13
N GLU A 122 -6.31 4.83 -28.60
CA GLU A 122 -6.29 3.43 -28.99
C GLU A 122 -7.01 2.61 -27.92
N ASN A 123 -7.92 1.75 -28.34
CA ASN A 123 -8.69 0.93 -27.42
C ASN A 123 -7.72 0.09 -26.58
N VAL A 124 -7.75 0.25 -25.25
CA VAL A 124 -6.84 -0.47 -24.34
C VAL A 124 -6.86 -1.98 -24.60
N PHE A 125 -8.02 -2.55 -24.95
CA PHE A 125 -8.17 -3.97 -25.23
C PHE A 125 -7.49 -4.44 -26.53
N GLU A 126 -7.17 -3.55 -27.46
CA GLU A 126 -6.39 -3.86 -28.67
C GLU A 126 -4.87 -3.86 -28.41
N ILE A 127 -4.42 -3.11 -27.40
CA ILE A 127 -3.00 -3.02 -27.02
C ILE A 127 -2.60 -4.21 -26.15
N LEU A 128 -3.48 -4.68 -25.26
CA LEU A 128 -3.17 -5.73 -24.28
C LEU A 128 -2.56 -7.01 -24.89
N PRO A 129 -3.09 -7.59 -25.99
CA PRO A 129 -2.49 -8.80 -26.57
C PRO A 129 -1.05 -8.58 -27.02
N LYS A 130 -0.76 -7.44 -27.66
CA LYS A 130 0.59 -7.06 -28.12
C LYS A 130 1.54 -6.86 -26.93
N LEU A 131 1.03 -6.27 -25.86
CA LEU A 131 1.77 -6.02 -24.63
C LEU A 131 2.19 -7.31 -23.92
N MET A 132 1.27 -8.27 -23.82
CA MET A 132 1.57 -9.60 -23.26
C MET A 132 2.63 -10.32 -24.11
N GLU A 133 2.52 -10.26 -25.44
CA GLU A 133 3.53 -10.85 -26.34
C GLU A 133 4.93 -10.27 -26.12
N VAL A 134 5.06 -8.96 -25.91
CA VAL A 134 6.34 -8.30 -25.62
C VAL A 134 6.90 -8.75 -24.26
N SER A 135 6.06 -8.84 -23.23
CA SER A 135 6.44 -9.34 -21.90
C SER A 135 7.09 -10.73 -21.99
N SER A 136 6.40 -11.66 -22.66
CA SER A 136 6.82 -13.07 -22.75
C SER A 136 8.19 -13.29 -23.43
N ARG A 137 8.64 -12.34 -24.26
CA ARG A 137 9.94 -12.44 -24.99
C ARG A 137 11.13 -11.99 -24.14
N SER A 138 10.91 -11.36 -23.00
CA SER A 138 11.95 -10.90 -22.07
C SER A 138 12.52 -12.02 -21.18
N ALA A 139 11.87 -13.19 -21.16
CA ALA A 139 12.25 -14.33 -20.31
C ALA A 139 13.56 -14.99 -20.78
N ARG A 140 14.69 -14.56 -20.20
CA ARG A 140 15.99 -15.25 -20.28
C ARG A 140 16.55 -15.60 -18.90
N SER A 141 15.68 -15.86 -17.93
CA SER A 141 16.02 -16.23 -16.56
C SER A 141 15.92 -17.74 -16.31
N MET A 142 16.49 -18.19 -15.18
CA MET A 142 16.41 -19.57 -14.69
C MET A 142 15.02 -19.95 -14.16
N PHE A 143 14.22 -18.96 -13.76
CA PHE A 143 12.85 -19.12 -13.28
C PHE A 143 11.98 -17.95 -13.77
N ASN A 144 10.75 -18.24 -14.21
CA ASN A 144 9.75 -17.23 -14.52
C ASN A 144 8.46 -17.57 -13.80
N PHE A 145 7.80 -16.55 -13.26
CA PHE A 145 6.41 -16.70 -12.84
C PHE A 145 5.55 -17.06 -14.05
N LYS A 146 4.53 -17.89 -13.84
CA LYS A 146 3.49 -18.10 -14.84
C LYS A 146 2.65 -16.81 -14.91
N GLU A 147 2.66 -16.15 -16.07
CA GLU A 147 1.88 -14.93 -16.32
C GLU A 147 0.48 -15.29 -16.85
N ILE A 148 -0.46 -14.33 -16.86
CA ILE A 148 -1.80 -14.53 -17.44
C ILE A 148 -1.71 -15.16 -18.83
N GLN A 149 -0.74 -14.74 -19.65
CA GLN A 149 -0.59 -15.27 -21.00
C GLN A 149 -0.31 -16.77 -21.04
N ASP A 150 0.38 -17.32 -20.05
CA ASP A 150 0.72 -18.74 -20.00
C ASP A 150 -0.52 -19.58 -19.71
N TYR A 151 -1.37 -19.13 -18.78
CA TYR A 151 -2.68 -19.73 -18.54
C TYR A 151 -3.53 -19.71 -19.82
N LEU A 152 -3.64 -18.55 -20.49
CA LEU A 152 -4.41 -18.42 -21.72
C LEU A 152 -3.90 -19.34 -22.83
N LYS A 153 -2.58 -19.51 -22.98
CA LYS A 153 -1.97 -20.45 -23.95
C LYS A 153 -2.35 -21.89 -23.63
N CYS A 154 -2.28 -22.31 -22.37
CA CYS A 154 -2.66 -23.66 -21.94
C CYS A 154 -4.16 -23.92 -22.18
N TYR A 155 -5.03 -22.96 -21.83
CA TYR A 155 -6.47 -23.10 -21.98
C TYR A 155 -6.91 -23.14 -23.45
N ARG A 156 -6.32 -22.31 -24.30
CA ARG A 156 -6.65 -22.27 -25.75
C ARG A 156 -6.14 -23.49 -26.51
N SER A 157 -5.01 -24.06 -26.11
CA SER A 157 -4.48 -25.30 -26.69
C SER A 157 -5.21 -26.54 -26.19
N GLY A 158 -5.87 -26.46 -25.03
CA GLY A 158 -6.51 -27.59 -24.36
C GLY A 158 -5.54 -28.48 -23.59
N GLU A 159 -4.27 -28.07 -23.44
CA GLU A 159 -3.26 -28.77 -22.63
C GLU A 159 -3.69 -28.86 -21.16
N VAL A 160 -4.24 -27.76 -20.63
CA VAL A 160 -4.81 -27.66 -19.29
C VAL A 160 -6.14 -26.92 -19.41
N THR A 161 -7.10 -27.21 -18.52
CA THR A 161 -8.38 -26.49 -18.45
C THR A 161 -8.45 -25.60 -17.20
N PRO A 162 -9.30 -24.56 -17.20
CA PRO A 162 -9.57 -23.79 -15.98
C PRO A 162 -10.00 -24.69 -14.81
N LEU A 163 -10.80 -25.74 -15.06
CA LEU A 163 -11.20 -26.71 -14.04
C LEU A 163 -10.02 -27.51 -13.48
N GLN A 164 -9.05 -27.90 -14.31
CA GLN A 164 -7.87 -28.60 -13.82
C GLN A 164 -7.01 -27.68 -12.95
N VAL A 165 -6.82 -26.43 -13.36
CA VAL A 165 -6.14 -25.39 -12.57
C VAL A 165 -6.84 -25.19 -11.22
N ALA A 166 -8.16 -25.04 -11.21
CA ALA A 166 -8.93 -24.89 -9.99
C ALA A 166 -8.76 -26.06 -9.02
N LYS A 167 -8.74 -27.31 -9.53
CA LYS A 167 -8.46 -28.50 -8.72
C LYS A 167 -7.06 -28.49 -8.11
N ASN A 168 -6.06 -28.07 -8.88
CA ASN A 168 -4.67 -27.95 -8.41
C ASN A 168 -4.57 -26.89 -7.29
N ILE A 169 -5.25 -25.76 -7.43
CA ILE A 169 -5.31 -24.70 -6.41
C ILE A 169 -5.98 -25.22 -5.14
N ILE A 170 -7.14 -25.87 -5.26
CA ILE A 170 -7.84 -26.45 -4.10
C ILE A 170 -6.94 -27.44 -3.35
N ALA A 171 -6.27 -28.34 -4.07
CA ALA A 171 -5.33 -29.28 -3.44
C ALA A 171 -4.19 -28.54 -2.72
N THR A 172 -3.67 -27.48 -3.33
CA THR A 172 -2.60 -26.66 -2.72
C THR A 172 -3.08 -25.93 -1.46
N LEU A 173 -4.30 -25.39 -1.45
CA LEU A 173 -4.89 -24.74 -0.28
C LEU A 173 -5.11 -25.76 0.86
N GLU A 174 -5.63 -26.95 0.54
CA GLU A 174 -5.79 -28.05 1.51
C GLU A 174 -4.44 -28.54 2.08
N ASP A 175 -3.37 -28.51 1.28
CA ASP A 175 -2.01 -28.84 1.74
C ASP A 175 -1.41 -27.72 2.61
N ASP A 176 -1.62 -26.44 2.27
CA ASP A 176 -1.15 -25.31 3.06
C ASP A 176 -1.78 -25.32 4.46
N GLU A 177 -3.10 -25.55 4.56
CA GLU A 177 -3.81 -25.64 5.85
C GLU A 177 -3.29 -26.75 6.77
N ARG A 178 -2.73 -27.83 6.19
CA ARG A 178 -2.14 -28.96 6.92
C ARG A 178 -0.65 -28.80 7.22
N SER A 179 0.00 -27.78 6.65
CA SER A 179 1.43 -27.52 6.82
C SER A 179 1.76 -27.13 8.25
N SER A 180 2.92 -27.55 8.75
CA SER A 180 3.46 -27.07 10.04
C SER A 180 3.87 -25.60 10.00
N LEU A 181 4.13 -25.06 8.81
CA LEU A 181 4.47 -23.67 8.56
C LEU A 181 3.65 -23.16 7.37
N PRO A 182 2.35 -22.90 7.56
CA PRO A 182 1.47 -22.48 6.48
C PRO A 182 1.86 -21.10 5.94
N LEU A 183 1.64 -20.88 4.65
CA LEU A 183 1.82 -19.59 4.00
C LEU A 183 0.81 -18.57 4.52
N GLN A 184 -0.43 -19.01 4.82
CA GLN A 184 -1.54 -18.19 5.32
C GLN A 184 -1.88 -17.00 4.40
N ALA A 185 -1.79 -17.21 3.08
CA ALA A 185 -2.09 -16.19 2.08
C ALA A 185 -3.61 -15.95 1.93
N ILE A 186 -4.41 -17.01 1.96
CA ILE A 186 -5.88 -16.98 1.81
C ILE A 186 -6.52 -17.33 3.15
N VAL A 187 -7.49 -16.52 3.60
CA VAL A 187 -8.15 -16.70 4.92
C VAL A 187 -9.57 -17.25 4.81
N GLN A 188 -10.20 -17.08 3.65
CA GLN A 188 -11.48 -17.72 3.35
C GLN A 188 -11.50 -18.14 1.89
N TRP A 189 -11.91 -19.38 1.64
CA TRP A 189 -12.09 -19.95 0.31
C TRP A 189 -13.19 -21.00 0.40
N ASP A 190 -13.85 -21.30 -0.73
CA ASP A 190 -14.90 -22.32 -0.78
C ASP A 190 -14.70 -23.21 -2.00
N ARG A 191 -14.62 -24.52 -1.75
CA ARG A 191 -14.37 -25.53 -2.78
C ARG A 191 -15.43 -25.52 -3.88
N LYS A 192 -16.71 -25.37 -3.53
CA LYS A 192 -17.82 -25.44 -4.49
C LYS A 192 -17.85 -24.20 -5.37
N GLU A 193 -17.66 -23.02 -4.80
CA GLU A 193 -17.61 -21.76 -5.54
C GLU A 193 -16.46 -21.74 -6.56
N ILE A 194 -15.26 -22.16 -6.14
CA ILE A 194 -14.09 -22.23 -7.03
C ILE A 194 -14.34 -23.20 -8.19
N LEU A 195 -14.84 -24.41 -7.90
CA LEU A 195 -15.13 -25.40 -8.95
C LEU A 195 -16.21 -24.92 -9.90
N LYS A 196 -17.28 -24.30 -9.41
CA LYS A 196 -18.37 -23.76 -10.22
C LYS A 196 -17.87 -22.72 -11.23
N MET A 197 -17.12 -21.70 -10.76
CA MET A 197 -16.53 -20.69 -11.65
C MET A 197 -15.62 -21.32 -12.71
N ALA A 198 -14.86 -22.35 -12.33
CA ALA A 198 -13.94 -23.05 -13.21
C ALA A 198 -14.63 -23.95 -14.24
N GLU A 199 -15.74 -24.60 -13.88
CA GLU A 199 -16.59 -25.38 -14.78
C GLU A 199 -17.25 -24.48 -15.83
N ASP A 200 -17.77 -23.32 -15.40
CA ASP A 200 -18.36 -22.32 -16.29
C ASP A 200 -17.31 -21.79 -17.29
N SER A 201 -16.11 -21.46 -16.81
CA SER A 201 -15.00 -21.04 -17.68
C SER A 201 -14.56 -22.14 -18.63
N THR A 202 -14.40 -23.38 -18.14
CA THR A 202 -14.02 -24.53 -18.98
C THR A 202 -15.02 -24.74 -20.11
N THR A 203 -16.31 -24.61 -19.83
CA THR A 203 -17.38 -24.70 -20.84
C THR A 203 -17.22 -23.60 -21.90
N ARG A 204 -16.93 -22.36 -21.50
CA ARG A 204 -16.68 -21.25 -22.43
C ARG A 204 -15.45 -21.47 -23.32
N TYR A 205 -14.38 -22.06 -22.79
CA TYR A 205 -13.22 -22.44 -23.61
C TYR A 205 -13.58 -23.54 -24.63
N GLN A 206 -14.34 -24.56 -24.22
CA GLN A 206 -14.80 -25.63 -25.11
C GLN A 206 -15.71 -25.11 -26.23
N SER A 207 -16.60 -24.16 -25.92
CA SER A 207 -17.49 -23.53 -26.90
C SER A 207 -16.87 -22.36 -27.67
N LYS A 208 -15.62 -21.97 -27.36
CA LYS A 208 -14.91 -20.80 -27.91
C LYS A 208 -15.64 -19.47 -27.68
N GLN A 209 -16.29 -19.33 -26.53
CA GLN A 209 -17.04 -18.14 -26.09
C GLN A 209 -16.44 -17.52 -24.82
N THR A 210 -15.12 -17.35 -24.81
CA THR A 210 -14.41 -16.74 -23.67
C THR A 210 -14.79 -15.26 -23.49
N LEU A 211 -14.91 -14.80 -22.24
CA LEU A 211 -15.39 -13.46 -21.90
C LEU A 211 -14.32 -12.37 -22.07
N SER A 212 -13.09 -12.64 -21.64
CA SER A 212 -12.00 -11.65 -21.66
C SER A 212 -10.62 -12.31 -21.53
N LEU A 213 -9.58 -11.50 -21.36
CA LEU A 213 -8.23 -11.95 -20.99
C LEU A 213 -8.14 -12.51 -19.56
N LEU A 214 -9.15 -12.29 -18.72
CA LEU A 214 -9.25 -12.89 -17.38
C LEU A 214 -10.16 -14.13 -17.33
N ASP A 215 -10.74 -14.60 -18.45
CA ASP A 215 -11.60 -15.77 -18.40
C ASP A 215 -10.81 -17.02 -18.00
N GLY A 216 -11.16 -17.60 -16.85
CA GLY A 216 -10.50 -18.77 -16.26
C GLY A 216 -9.27 -18.44 -15.43
N ILE A 217 -8.87 -17.17 -15.34
CA ILE A 217 -7.66 -16.77 -14.61
C ILE A 217 -7.93 -16.77 -13.10
N PRO A 218 -7.12 -17.48 -12.29
CA PRO A 218 -7.22 -17.42 -10.84
C PRO A 218 -6.90 -16.03 -10.30
N VAL A 219 -7.73 -15.52 -9.40
CA VAL A 219 -7.50 -14.24 -8.70
C VAL A 219 -7.89 -14.33 -7.24
N CYS A 220 -7.21 -13.60 -6.35
CA CYS A 220 -7.68 -13.41 -4.97
C CYS A 220 -7.86 -11.93 -4.65
N LEU A 221 -8.77 -11.62 -3.73
CA LEU A 221 -9.06 -10.25 -3.33
C LEU A 221 -8.78 -10.07 -1.85
N LYS A 222 -8.16 -8.95 -1.47
CA LYS A 222 -7.99 -8.59 -0.05
C LYS A 222 -9.32 -8.63 0.68
N GLU A 223 -9.34 -9.15 1.92
CA GLU A 223 -10.55 -9.28 2.74
C GLU A 223 -11.24 -7.95 3.10
N GLU A 224 -10.62 -6.81 2.75
CA GLU A 224 -11.21 -5.47 2.81
C GLU A 224 -12.18 -5.19 1.64
N ILE A 225 -12.30 -6.09 0.67
CA ILE A 225 -13.16 -5.98 -0.51
C ILE A 225 -14.31 -6.99 -0.37
N LYS A 226 -15.56 -6.56 -0.54
CA LYS A 226 -16.72 -7.47 -0.51
C LYS A 226 -16.66 -8.50 -1.64
N VAL A 227 -16.79 -9.77 -1.26
CA VAL A 227 -16.83 -10.90 -2.18
C VAL A 227 -17.85 -11.90 -1.65
N VAL A 228 -18.91 -12.17 -2.42
CA VAL A 228 -19.88 -13.21 -2.09
C VAL A 228 -19.24 -14.61 -2.31
N PRO A 229 -19.42 -15.59 -1.40
CA PRO A 229 -20.18 -15.56 -0.14
C PRO A 229 -19.26 -15.45 1.08
N TYR A 230 -18.15 -14.72 0.99
CA TYR A 230 -17.18 -14.60 2.07
C TYR A 230 -17.57 -13.50 3.06
N HIS A 231 -17.00 -13.58 4.26
CA HIS A 231 -17.13 -12.54 5.26
C HIS A 231 -16.21 -11.36 4.95
N HIS A 232 -16.69 -10.14 5.17
CA HIS A 232 -15.95 -8.90 4.96
C HIS A 232 -15.34 -8.38 6.27
N ARG A 233 -14.35 -9.09 6.82
CA ARG A 233 -13.82 -8.84 8.17
C ARG A 233 -12.74 -7.77 8.25
N SER A 234 -12.12 -7.38 7.13
CA SER A 234 -10.97 -6.46 7.10
C SER A 234 -9.84 -6.83 8.08
N GLY A 235 -9.54 -8.12 8.22
CA GLY A 235 -8.51 -8.60 9.14
C GLY A 235 -8.93 -8.64 10.61
N THR A 236 -10.18 -8.33 10.95
CA THR A 236 -10.67 -8.27 12.36
C THR A 236 -11.35 -9.56 12.82
N GLN A 237 -11.74 -9.60 14.09
CA GLN A 237 -12.57 -10.67 14.65
C GLN A 237 -14.05 -10.30 14.86
N TYR A 238 -14.40 -9.04 14.59
CA TYR A 238 -15.67 -8.44 15.02
C TYR A 238 -16.46 -7.74 13.90
N LEU A 239 -15.82 -7.40 12.77
CA LEU A 239 -16.52 -6.92 11.58
C LEU A 239 -16.90 -8.08 10.67
N GLY A 240 -17.94 -7.90 9.84
CA GLY A 240 -18.31 -8.88 8.81
C GLY A 240 -18.72 -10.22 9.40
N MET A 241 -19.49 -10.22 10.50
CA MET A 241 -19.87 -11.46 11.20
C MET A 241 -20.79 -12.36 10.38
N GLU A 242 -21.50 -11.78 9.41
CA GLU A 242 -22.28 -12.51 8.41
C GLU A 242 -21.57 -12.47 7.04
N PRO A 243 -21.76 -13.49 6.20
CA PRO A 243 -21.34 -13.48 4.80
C PRO A 243 -21.93 -12.31 4.00
N GLU A 244 -21.18 -11.82 3.02
CA GLU A 244 -21.68 -10.82 2.09
C GLU A 244 -22.74 -11.41 1.14
N THR A 245 -23.76 -10.59 0.85
CA THR A 245 -24.81 -10.90 -0.12
C THR A 245 -24.65 -10.14 -1.42
N GLU A 246 -23.74 -9.17 -1.48
CA GLU A 246 -23.47 -8.33 -2.63
C GLU A 246 -21.96 -8.16 -2.83
N ASP A 247 -21.53 -8.21 -4.09
CA ASP A 247 -20.14 -8.01 -4.47
C ASP A 247 -19.78 -6.52 -4.46
N ALA A 248 -18.50 -6.21 -4.17
CA ALA A 248 -17.94 -4.90 -4.50
C ALA A 248 -17.90 -4.69 -6.03
N THR A 249 -17.84 -3.44 -6.49
CA THR A 249 -17.74 -3.13 -7.93
C THR A 249 -16.53 -3.81 -8.57
N ALA A 250 -15.39 -3.81 -7.90
CA ALA A 250 -14.18 -4.49 -8.39
C ALA A 250 -14.38 -6.01 -8.53
N THR A 251 -15.08 -6.62 -7.57
CA THR A 251 -15.40 -8.06 -7.58
C THR A 251 -16.35 -8.39 -8.73
N GLN A 252 -17.41 -7.60 -8.92
CA GLN A 252 -18.34 -7.78 -10.03
C GLN A 252 -17.62 -7.70 -11.39
N LYS A 253 -16.77 -6.68 -11.60
CA LYS A 253 -15.99 -6.53 -12.84
C LYS A 253 -15.09 -7.75 -13.11
N LEU A 254 -14.47 -8.32 -12.08
CA LEU A 254 -13.66 -9.54 -12.24
C LEU A 254 -14.51 -10.76 -12.62
N ARG A 255 -15.68 -10.93 -12.01
CA ARG A 255 -16.61 -12.03 -12.35
C ARG A 255 -17.14 -11.91 -13.78
N GLU A 256 -17.54 -10.70 -14.18
CA GLU A 256 -17.99 -10.40 -15.55
C GLU A 256 -16.88 -10.63 -16.59
N ALA A 257 -15.63 -10.42 -16.20
CA ALA A 257 -14.46 -10.75 -17.01
C ALA A 257 -14.16 -12.26 -17.07
N GLY A 258 -14.83 -13.08 -16.27
CA GLY A 258 -14.67 -14.54 -16.22
C GLY A 258 -13.56 -15.03 -15.28
N ALA A 259 -13.03 -14.18 -14.41
CA ALA A 259 -11.99 -14.56 -13.44
C ALA A 259 -12.52 -15.59 -12.43
N ILE A 260 -11.65 -16.51 -12.01
CA ILE A 260 -11.93 -17.49 -10.96
C ILE A 260 -11.43 -16.91 -9.64
N ILE A 261 -12.34 -16.46 -8.79
CA ILE A 261 -11.98 -15.94 -7.46
C ILE A 261 -11.66 -17.12 -6.54
N ILE A 262 -10.39 -17.31 -6.20
CA ILE A 262 -9.91 -18.45 -5.40
C ILE A 262 -10.09 -18.27 -3.89
N GLY A 263 -10.53 -17.08 -3.47
CA GLY A 263 -10.78 -16.75 -2.07
C GLY A 263 -10.45 -15.30 -1.75
N VAL A 264 -10.63 -14.94 -0.49
CA VAL A 264 -10.21 -13.65 0.07
C VAL A 264 -8.90 -13.79 0.84
N SER A 265 -7.97 -12.90 0.56
CA SER A 265 -6.60 -12.96 1.06
C SER A 265 -6.45 -12.32 2.44
N ASN A 266 -5.51 -12.84 3.22
CA ASN A 266 -5.10 -12.29 4.52
C ASN A 266 -4.67 -10.81 4.41
N MET A 267 -4.76 -10.09 5.51
CA MET A 267 -4.31 -8.70 5.63
C MET A 267 -3.91 -8.34 7.06
N HIS A 268 -3.12 -7.27 7.19
CA HIS A 268 -2.95 -6.60 8.47
C HIS A 268 -4.28 -5.97 8.90
N GLU A 269 -4.71 -6.20 10.15
CA GLU A 269 -6.00 -5.75 10.68
C GLU A 269 -6.29 -4.28 10.35
N LEU A 270 -7.44 -4.01 9.72
CA LEU A 270 -7.94 -2.69 9.34
C LEU A 270 -6.98 -1.86 8.47
N GLY A 271 -5.99 -2.51 7.87
CA GLY A 271 -4.94 -1.81 7.16
C GLY A 271 -3.98 -1.00 8.02
N ILE A 272 -4.06 -1.09 9.35
CA ILE A 272 -3.27 -0.32 10.31
C ILE A 272 -1.94 -1.05 10.60
N GLY A 273 -1.11 -1.17 9.57
CA GLY A 273 0.22 -1.76 9.71
C GLY A 273 0.87 -2.11 8.38
N THR A 274 2.20 -2.15 8.38
CA THR A 274 3.03 -2.27 7.16
C THR A 274 3.79 -3.59 7.06
N THR A 275 3.55 -4.51 7.99
CA THR A 275 4.24 -5.81 8.07
C THR A 275 3.38 -6.97 7.57
N GLY A 276 2.05 -6.87 7.66
CA GLY A 276 1.16 -8.01 7.45
C GLY A 276 0.93 -8.89 8.69
N CYS A 277 1.49 -8.53 9.85
CA CYS A 277 1.27 -9.26 11.10
C CYS A 277 -0.20 -9.19 11.54
N ASN A 278 -0.84 -10.34 11.74
CA ASN A 278 -2.20 -10.40 12.25
C ASN A 278 -2.38 -11.59 13.21
N PRO A 279 -2.02 -11.45 14.50
CA PRO A 279 -1.96 -12.58 15.44
C PRO A 279 -3.33 -13.11 15.87
N ASN A 280 -4.43 -12.55 15.35
CA ASN A 280 -5.77 -12.95 15.77
C ASN A 280 -6.16 -14.35 15.26
N ARG A 281 -7.18 -14.93 15.87
CA ARG A 281 -7.53 -16.35 15.68
C ARG A 281 -8.00 -16.73 14.27
N TYR A 282 -8.41 -15.76 13.44
CA TYR A 282 -8.96 -16.01 12.11
C TYR A 282 -7.92 -15.87 10.99
N HIS A 283 -6.81 -15.18 11.25
CA HIS A 283 -5.89 -14.75 10.19
C HIS A 283 -4.51 -15.38 10.34
N GLY A 284 -3.89 -15.25 11.51
CA GLY A 284 -2.45 -15.49 11.63
C GLY A 284 -1.62 -14.54 10.74
N THR A 285 -0.31 -14.77 10.70
CA THR A 285 0.62 -13.91 9.95
C THR A 285 1.07 -14.61 8.67
N ALA A 286 0.64 -14.05 7.53
CA ALA A 286 1.10 -14.49 6.20
C ALA A 286 2.63 -14.46 6.09
N ARG A 287 3.20 -15.48 5.46
CA ARG A 287 4.66 -15.67 5.34
C ARG A 287 5.17 -15.21 3.98
N ASN A 288 6.36 -14.62 3.95
CA ASN A 288 6.98 -14.18 2.70
C ASN A 288 7.44 -15.41 1.88
N PRO A 289 6.99 -15.58 0.62
CA PRO A 289 7.38 -16.73 -0.20
C PRO A 289 8.89 -16.86 -0.47
N TYR A 290 9.65 -15.76 -0.45
CA TYR A 290 11.11 -15.80 -0.58
C TYR A 290 11.80 -16.26 0.71
N ASN A 291 11.22 -15.99 1.87
CA ASN A 291 11.72 -16.46 3.16
C ASN A 291 10.60 -16.49 4.23
N PRO A 292 10.12 -17.67 4.65
CA PRO A 292 9.01 -17.78 5.60
C PRO A 292 9.27 -17.24 7.02
N GLN A 293 10.52 -16.87 7.33
CA GLN A 293 10.88 -16.18 8.57
C GLN A 293 10.75 -14.65 8.46
N HIS A 294 10.32 -14.13 7.31
CA HIS A 294 10.18 -12.70 7.05
C HIS A 294 8.72 -12.33 6.77
N PHE A 295 8.39 -11.08 7.08
CA PHE A 295 7.10 -10.49 6.79
C PHE A 295 6.90 -10.34 5.28
N THR A 296 5.66 -10.51 4.83
CA THR A 296 5.25 -10.22 3.45
C THR A 296 5.16 -8.73 3.17
N GLY A 297 5.07 -7.90 4.23
CA GLY A 297 4.69 -6.51 4.10
C GLY A 297 3.17 -6.36 4.22
N GLY A 298 2.72 -5.13 4.44
CA GLY A 298 1.33 -4.86 4.74
C GLY A 298 0.82 -3.56 4.13
N SER A 299 -0.50 -3.39 4.08
CA SER A 299 -1.48 -4.31 4.69
C SER A 299 -2.00 -5.44 3.81
N SER A 300 -1.75 -5.45 2.49
CA SER A 300 -2.20 -6.51 1.57
C SER A 300 -1.26 -7.74 1.59
N SER A 301 -1.05 -8.29 2.78
CA SER A 301 -0.06 -9.33 3.07
C SER A 301 -0.34 -10.64 2.37
N GLY A 302 -1.58 -11.12 2.44
CA GLY A 302 -2.02 -12.34 1.78
C GLY A 302 -2.06 -12.18 0.27
N SER A 303 -2.50 -11.02 -0.24
CA SER A 303 -2.56 -10.75 -1.68
C SER A 303 -1.18 -10.89 -2.34
N ALA A 304 -0.15 -10.29 -1.73
CA ALA A 304 1.21 -10.41 -2.25
C ALA A 304 1.79 -11.81 -2.07
N ALA A 305 1.50 -12.47 -0.95
CA ALA A 305 1.95 -13.84 -0.71
C ALA A 305 1.36 -14.83 -1.73
N ALA A 306 0.07 -14.68 -2.07
CA ALA A 306 -0.60 -15.54 -3.05
C ALA A 306 0.01 -15.40 -4.45
N VAL A 307 0.30 -14.16 -4.87
CA VAL A 307 0.92 -13.90 -6.18
C VAL A 307 2.36 -14.40 -6.20
N ALA A 308 3.15 -14.04 -5.20
CA ALA A 308 4.56 -14.40 -5.13
C ALA A 308 4.80 -15.89 -4.87
N SER A 309 3.82 -16.66 -4.37
CA SER A 309 3.90 -18.11 -4.27
C SER A 309 3.37 -18.84 -5.50
N GLY A 310 2.82 -18.15 -6.50
CA GLY A 310 2.26 -18.77 -7.69
C GLY A 310 0.85 -19.36 -7.54
N LEU A 311 0.16 -19.13 -6.41
CA LEU A 311 -1.24 -19.54 -6.24
C LEU A 311 -2.17 -18.87 -7.28
N CYS A 312 -1.88 -17.63 -7.63
CA CYS A 312 -2.55 -16.89 -8.70
C CYS A 312 -1.59 -15.90 -9.37
N PRO A 313 -1.78 -15.55 -10.66
CA PRO A 313 -0.98 -14.50 -11.31
C PRO A 313 -1.38 -13.08 -10.89
N LEU A 314 -2.57 -12.91 -10.31
CA LEU A 314 -3.16 -11.60 -10.02
C LEU A 314 -3.92 -11.62 -8.69
N ALA A 315 -3.77 -10.55 -7.92
CA ALA A 315 -4.55 -10.27 -6.73
C ALA A 315 -4.94 -8.79 -6.65
N LEU A 316 -6.00 -8.47 -5.90
CA LEU A 316 -6.35 -7.09 -5.57
C LEU A 316 -6.04 -6.75 -4.12
N GLY A 317 -5.54 -5.55 -3.91
CA GLY A 317 -5.34 -4.95 -2.59
C GLY A 317 -5.77 -3.49 -2.55
N THR A 318 -5.65 -2.89 -1.38
CA THR A 318 -5.90 -1.46 -1.15
C THR A 318 -4.61 -0.80 -0.69
N ASP A 319 -4.37 0.44 -1.11
CA ASP A 319 -3.14 1.20 -0.85
C ASP A 319 -3.47 2.58 -0.27
N GLY A 320 -3.48 2.69 1.05
CA GLY A 320 -3.64 3.96 1.78
C GLY A 320 -2.33 4.60 2.23
N GLY A 321 -1.27 3.81 2.37
CA GLY A 321 0.06 4.26 2.79
C GLY A 321 1.20 3.43 2.19
N GLY A 322 0.95 2.82 1.03
CA GLY A 322 1.82 1.82 0.41
C GLY A 322 1.31 0.39 0.51
N SER A 323 0.08 0.15 0.95
CA SER A 323 -0.40 -1.20 1.28
C SER A 323 -0.53 -2.19 0.11
N VAL A 324 -0.35 -1.75 -1.14
CA VAL A 324 -0.13 -2.60 -2.33
C VAL A 324 1.37 -2.65 -2.66
N ARG A 325 2.02 -1.48 -2.69
CA ARG A 325 3.43 -1.31 -3.12
C ARG A 325 4.47 -1.87 -2.15
N ILE A 326 4.24 -1.78 -0.85
CA ILE A 326 5.09 -2.33 0.22
C ILE A 326 5.13 -3.85 0.11
N PRO A 327 4.00 -4.58 0.18
CA PRO A 327 4.05 -6.03 0.10
C PRO A 327 4.49 -6.52 -1.29
N ALA A 328 4.19 -5.79 -2.37
CA ALA A 328 4.78 -6.07 -3.68
C ALA A 328 6.32 -5.96 -3.67
N SER A 329 6.88 -4.93 -3.00
CA SER A 329 8.33 -4.77 -2.85
C SER A 329 8.96 -5.91 -2.07
N PHE A 330 8.34 -6.32 -0.95
CA PHE A 330 8.89 -7.36 -0.08
C PHE A 330 8.73 -8.77 -0.64
N CYS A 331 7.67 -9.02 -1.41
CA CYS A 331 7.40 -10.30 -2.03
C CYS A 331 7.92 -10.39 -3.48
N GLY A 332 8.62 -9.37 -3.98
CA GLY A 332 9.28 -9.43 -5.30
C GLY A 332 8.31 -9.60 -6.46
N ILE A 333 7.21 -8.86 -6.45
CA ILE A 333 6.18 -8.83 -7.49
C ILE A 333 5.84 -7.38 -7.87
N VAL A 334 5.00 -7.21 -8.90
CA VAL A 334 4.55 -5.89 -9.35
C VAL A 334 3.36 -5.42 -8.52
N GLY A 335 3.33 -4.14 -8.17
CA GLY A 335 2.22 -3.53 -7.43
C GLY A 335 1.88 -2.15 -7.97
N LEU A 336 0.64 -1.97 -8.42
CA LEU A 336 0.14 -0.71 -8.97
C LEU A 336 -0.80 -0.03 -7.97
N LYS A 337 -0.45 1.20 -7.56
CA LYS A 337 -1.42 2.15 -7.01
C LYS A 337 -1.92 3.03 -8.16
N GLY A 338 -3.18 2.86 -8.56
CA GLY A 338 -3.81 3.76 -9.54
C GLY A 338 -3.90 5.20 -9.04
N THR A 339 -4.23 6.13 -9.94
CA THR A 339 -4.62 7.49 -9.53
C THR A 339 -5.81 7.39 -8.57
N PHE A 340 -5.86 8.25 -7.55
CA PHE A 340 -7.02 8.28 -6.66
C PHE A 340 -8.30 8.49 -7.48
N GLY A 341 -9.30 7.63 -7.29
CA GLY A 341 -10.52 7.63 -8.10
C GLY A 341 -10.49 6.76 -9.37
N ARG A 342 -9.34 6.23 -9.78
CA ARG A 342 -9.20 5.44 -11.03
C ARG A 342 -10.02 4.15 -11.00
N THR A 343 -9.98 3.44 -9.89
CA THR A 343 -10.71 2.18 -9.66
C THR A 343 -11.71 2.41 -8.54
N SER A 344 -12.94 1.95 -8.73
CA SER A 344 -13.98 2.06 -7.70
C SER A 344 -13.62 1.29 -6.43
N GLU A 345 -13.84 1.93 -5.28
CA GLU A 345 -13.77 1.30 -3.95
C GLU A 345 -15.17 1.03 -3.37
N PHE A 346 -16.24 1.18 -4.18
CA PHE A 346 -17.57 0.84 -3.73
C PHE A 346 -17.63 -0.65 -3.35
N GLY A 347 -18.14 -0.93 -2.15
CA GLY A 347 -18.10 -2.26 -1.53
C GLY A 347 -16.78 -2.59 -0.82
N CYS A 348 -15.87 -1.64 -0.62
CA CYS A 348 -14.78 -1.76 0.36
C CYS A 348 -15.21 -1.12 1.69
N HIS A 349 -14.58 -1.51 2.81
CA HIS A 349 -14.73 -0.75 4.06
C HIS A 349 -14.13 0.65 3.88
N PRO A 350 -14.82 1.74 4.25
CA PRO A 350 -14.33 3.10 4.07
C PRO A 350 -13.30 3.49 5.15
N LEU A 351 -12.24 2.70 5.28
CA LEU A 351 -11.22 2.85 6.33
C LEU A 351 -10.49 4.20 6.21
N SER A 352 -10.21 4.67 4.99
CA SER A 352 -9.81 6.06 4.74
C SER A 352 -10.30 6.48 3.36
N TYR A 353 -11.12 7.53 3.33
CA TYR A 353 -11.79 8.01 2.13
C TYR A 353 -10.97 9.05 1.34
N SER A 354 -9.80 9.49 1.84
CA SER A 354 -8.98 10.50 1.16
C SER A 354 -7.57 10.06 0.76
N THR A 355 -7.12 8.86 1.15
CA THR A 355 -5.74 8.39 0.90
C THR A 355 -5.64 7.01 0.24
N VAL A 356 -6.72 6.23 0.28
CA VAL A 356 -6.77 4.87 -0.24
C VAL A 356 -7.00 4.88 -1.75
N SER A 357 -6.44 3.88 -2.42
CA SER A 357 -6.77 3.53 -3.80
C SER A 357 -6.72 2.01 -3.92
N LEU A 358 -7.66 1.43 -4.66
CA LEU A 358 -7.62 0.00 -5.01
C LEU A 358 -6.61 -0.24 -6.13
N GLY A 359 -5.85 -1.33 -6.04
CA GLY A 359 -4.77 -1.62 -6.99
C GLY A 359 -4.42 -3.10 -7.12
N PRO A 360 -3.98 -3.55 -8.31
CA PRO A 360 -3.54 -4.92 -8.51
C PRO A 360 -2.11 -5.18 -7.98
N LEU A 361 -1.90 -6.41 -7.52
CA LEU A 361 -0.61 -7.05 -7.32
C LEU A 361 -0.50 -8.18 -8.35
N SER A 362 0.58 -8.27 -9.10
CA SER A 362 0.70 -9.22 -10.21
C SER A 362 2.12 -9.72 -10.40
N THR A 363 2.24 -10.85 -11.10
CA THR A 363 3.53 -11.47 -11.45
C THR A 363 4.33 -10.65 -12.46
N SER A 364 3.66 -9.90 -13.34
CA SER A 364 4.29 -9.02 -14.33
C SER A 364 3.58 -7.67 -14.49
N VAL A 365 4.25 -6.71 -15.14
CA VAL A 365 3.69 -5.41 -15.52
C VAL A 365 2.56 -5.58 -16.54
N ALA A 366 2.67 -6.59 -17.41
CA ALA A 366 1.61 -6.93 -18.35
C ALA A 366 0.33 -7.37 -17.64
N ASP A 367 0.46 -8.20 -16.62
CA ASP A 367 -0.68 -8.67 -15.83
C ASP A 367 -1.33 -7.53 -15.03
N ALA A 368 -0.53 -6.57 -14.52
CA ALA A 368 -1.04 -5.35 -13.91
C ALA A 368 -1.83 -4.48 -14.91
N ALA A 369 -1.38 -4.39 -16.16
CA ALA A 369 -2.05 -3.62 -17.21
C ALA A 369 -3.39 -4.26 -17.63
N VAL A 370 -3.48 -5.59 -17.67
CA VAL A 370 -4.74 -6.32 -17.90
C VAL A 370 -5.74 -6.00 -16.78
N ALA A 371 -5.31 -6.08 -15.52
CA ALA A 371 -6.17 -5.75 -14.38
C ALA A 371 -6.62 -4.29 -14.40
N TYR A 372 -5.70 -3.35 -14.70
CA TYR A 372 -6.02 -1.93 -14.87
C TYR A 372 -7.10 -1.71 -15.92
N ALA A 373 -6.98 -2.32 -17.11
CA ALA A 373 -7.94 -2.13 -18.20
C ALA A 373 -9.36 -2.61 -17.84
N ILE A 374 -9.48 -3.64 -17.00
CA ILE A 374 -10.79 -4.17 -16.55
C ILE A 374 -11.37 -3.32 -15.41
N LEU A 375 -10.54 -2.91 -14.46
CA LEU A 375 -11.00 -2.28 -13.22
C LEU A 375 -11.21 -0.78 -13.36
N ALA A 376 -10.40 -0.11 -14.16
CA ALA A 376 -10.44 1.33 -14.34
C ALA A 376 -11.76 1.80 -14.97
N GLY A 377 -12.18 3.00 -14.62
CA GLY A 377 -13.36 3.65 -15.20
C GLY A 377 -14.38 4.11 -14.16
N PRO A 378 -15.29 5.02 -14.54
CA PRO A 378 -16.26 5.61 -13.64
C PRO A 378 -17.23 4.55 -13.11
N ASP A 379 -17.67 4.74 -11.86
CA ASP A 379 -18.70 3.96 -11.20
C ASP A 379 -19.73 4.93 -10.58
N PRO A 380 -21.01 4.86 -10.98
CA PRO A 380 -22.08 5.69 -10.39
C PRO A 380 -22.18 5.61 -8.86
N CYS A 381 -21.78 4.49 -8.26
CA CYS A 381 -21.80 4.27 -6.81
C CYS A 381 -20.55 4.83 -6.10
N TYR A 382 -19.57 5.35 -6.84
CA TYR A 382 -18.31 5.85 -6.31
C TYR A 382 -17.98 7.26 -6.86
N PRO A 383 -18.38 8.34 -6.16
CA PRO A 383 -18.35 9.70 -6.70
C PRO A 383 -16.94 10.23 -7.01
N TYR A 384 -15.92 9.74 -6.31
CA TYR A 384 -14.55 10.23 -6.44
C TYR A 384 -13.91 9.91 -7.80
N GLY A 385 -14.44 8.91 -8.52
CA GLY A 385 -13.94 8.48 -9.82
C GLY A 385 -14.75 8.94 -11.02
N LEU A 386 -15.83 9.72 -10.83
CA LEU A 386 -16.75 10.07 -11.93
C LEU A 386 -16.13 11.01 -12.97
N GLY A 387 -15.21 11.88 -12.57
CA GLY A 387 -14.55 12.85 -13.45
C GLY A 387 -13.22 12.36 -14.05
N GLN A 388 -12.96 11.05 -14.05
CA GLN A 388 -11.71 10.50 -14.55
C GLN A 388 -11.69 10.46 -16.11
N PRO A 389 -10.52 10.63 -16.74
CA PRO A 389 -10.34 10.33 -18.16
C PRO A 389 -10.63 8.87 -18.46
N LYS A 390 -10.88 8.57 -19.74
CA LYS A 390 -10.85 7.18 -20.23
C LYS A 390 -9.50 6.53 -19.89
N PRO A 391 -9.49 5.26 -19.44
CA PRO A 391 -8.24 4.52 -19.24
C PRO A 391 -7.42 4.48 -20.54
N SER A 392 -6.09 4.55 -20.43
CA SER A 392 -5.20 4.60 -21.58
C SER A 392 -3.98 3.71 -21.38
N LEU A 393 -3.54 3.07 -22.46
CA LEU A 393 -2.26 2.37 -22.59
C LEU A 393 -1.42 2.95 -23.74
N SER A 394 -1.71 4.20 -24.13
CA SER A 394 -1.03 4.87 -25.23
C SER A 394 0.47 4.97 -24.99
N GLY A 395 1.27 4.67 -26.01
CA GLY A 395 2.73 4.75 -25.96
C GLY A 395 3.42 3.70 -25.09
N VAL A 396 2.69 2.76 -24.46
CA VAL A 396 3.27 1.73 -23.59
C VAL A 396 4.29 0.85 -24.33
N LEU A 397 4.04 0.58 -25.61
CA LEU A 397 4.91 -0.26 -26.46
C LEU A 397 6.08 0.50 -27.10
N THR A 398 6.29 1.78 -26.77
CA THR A 398 7.39 2.56 -27.34
C THR A 398 8.74 1.90 -26.98
N PRO A 399 9.62 1.64 -27.95
CA PRO A 399 10.79 0.80 -27.74
C PRO A 399 11.88 1.45 -26.88
N ASP A 400 12.10 2.76 -27.01
CA ASP A 400 13.09 3.53 -26.25
C ASP A 400 12.44 4.53 -25.27
N LEU A 401 13.25 5.28 -24.53
CA LEU A 401 12.80 6.28 -23.55
C LEU A 401 13.35 7.69 -23.85
N LYS A 402 13.73 7.98 -25.10
CA LYS A 402 14.45 9.22 -25.48
C LYS A 402 13.67 10.51 -25.22
N ASP A 403 12.35 10.42 -25.21
CA ASP A 403 11.40 11.50 -24.94
C ASP A 403 11.13 11.72 -23.45
N LEU A 404 11.68 10.89 -22.55
CA LEU A 404 11.35 10.91 -21.13
C LEU A 404 12.42 11.58 -20.27
N LYS A 405 11.96 12.42 -19.34
CA LYS A 405 12.73 13.02 -18.26
C LYS A 405 12.32 12.39 -16.93
N LEU A 406 13.27 11.73 -16.26
CA LEU A 406 13.07 11.06 -14.97
C LEU A 406 13.55 11.97 -13.85
N GLY A 407 12.64 12.47 -13.02
CA GLY A 407 12.98 13.24 -11.84
C GLY A 407 13.50 12.35 -10.71
N VAL A 408 14.68 12.66 -10.18
CA VAL A 408 15.26 11.96 -9.02
C VAL A 408 15.69 12.99 -7.98
N ASP A 409 15.07 12.97 -6.80
CA ASP A 409 15.65 13.65 -5.63
C ASP A 409 16.70 12.72 -5.02
N TRP A 410 17.97 12.95 -5.33
CA TRP A 410 19.05 12.06 -4.89
C TRP A 410 19.27 12.07 -3.38
N THR A 411 18.82 13.10 -2.66
CA THR A 411 18.90 13.14 -1.20
C THR A 411 17.88 12.19 -0.61
N PHE A 412 16.64 12.24 -1.12
CA PHE A 412 15.58 11.32 -0.72
C PHE A 412 15.85 9.89 -1.20
N PHE A 413 16.29 9.70 -2.44
CA PHE A 413 16.58 8.40 -3.04
C PHE A 413 17.63 7.60 -2.25
N LYS A 414 18.63 8.28 -1.69
CA LYS A 414 19.71 7.66 -0.89
C LYS A 414 19.31 7.29 0.53
N ALA A 415 18.09 7.63 0.96
CA ALA A 415 17.60 7.36 2.30
C ALA A 415 17.13 5.90 2.45
N CYS A 416 18.00 4.93 2.18
CA CYS A 416 17.72 3.50 2.27
C CYS A 416 18.99 2.70 2.61
N ASP A 417 18.85 1.39 2.82
CA ASP A 417 20.00 0.50 3.00
C ASP A 417 20.91 0.45 1.76
N ALA A 418 22.21 0.25 1.99
CA ALA A 418 23.23 0.37 0.95
C ALA A 418 23.00 -0.58 -0.25
N GLU A 419 22.53 -1.81 -0.01
CA GLU A 419 22.25 -2.78 -1.08
C GLU A 419 21.06 -2.35 -1.95
N ILE A 420 20.04 -1.75 -1.34
CA ILE A 420 18.87 -1.18 -2.05
C ILE A 420 19.32 -0.01 -2.90
N LEU A 421 20.09 0.92 -2.31
CA LEU A 421 20.64 2.06 -3.03
C LEU A 421 21.44 1.62 -4.26
N ALA A 422 22.38 0.69 -4.06
CA ALA A 422 23.24 0.20 -5.14
C ALA A 422 22.45 -0.47 -6.26
N THR A 423 21.42 -1.25 -5.93
CA THR A 423 20.57 -1.94 -6.90
C THR A 423 19.69 -0.96 -7.67
N CYS A 424 18.98 -0.06 -6.98
CA CYS A 424 18.11 0.92 -7.62
C CYS A 424 18.89 1.94 -8.46
N GLN A 425 20.11 2.32 -8.08
CA GLN A 425 20.97 3.17 -8.92
C GLN A 425 21.35 2.49 -10.25
N LYS A 426 21.58 1.17 -10.25
CA LYS A 426 21.83 0.43 -11.49
C LYS A 426 20.59 0.41 -12.38
N ALA A 427 19.40 0.25 -11.80
CA ALA A 427 18.15 0.32 -12.53
C ALA A 427 17.92 1.71 -13.16
N VAL A 428 18.21 2.81 -12.44
CA VAL A 428 18.16 4.17 -13.01
C VAL A 428 19.14 4.32 -14.19
N LYS A 429 20.39 3.86 -14.04
CA LYS A 429 21.39 3.88 -15.12
C LYS A 429 20.98 3.06 -16.34
N PHE A 430 20.28 1.94 -16.12
CA PHE A 430 19.73 1.14 -17.20
C PHE A 430 18.68 1.93 -18.01
N LEU A 431 17.79 2.67 -17.33
CA LEU A 431 16.82 3.55 -18.00
C LEU A 431 17.50 4.69 -18.78
N GLU A 432 18.57 5.28 -18.23
CA GLU A 432 19.41 6.24 -18.97
C GLU A 432 20.03 5.61 -20.22
N GLY A 433 20.51 4.37 -20.12
CA GLY A 433 21.03 3.60 -21.26
C GLY A 433 20.00 3.35 -22.37
N LEU A 434 18.71 3.37 -22.04
CA LEU A 434 17.59 3.29 -23.00
C LEU A 434 17.17 4.66 -23.56
N GLY A 435 17.88 5.74 -23.19
CA GLY A 435 17.72 7.09 -23.73
C GLY A 435 17.00 8.08 -22.80
N ALA A 436 16.52 7.65 -21.63
CA ALA A 436 15.87 8.58 -20.69
C ALA A 436 16.87 9.60 -20.14
N SER A 437 16.45 10.84 -19.93
CA SER A 437 17.26 11.87 -19.26
C SER A 437 16.94 11.92 -17.77
N VAL A 438 17.92 11.76 -16.90
CA VAL A 438 17.72 11.93 -15.45
C VAL A 438 17.89 13.40 -15.05
N VAL A 439 16.88 13.94 -14.39
CA VAL A 439 16.83 15.32 -13.90
C VAL A 439 16.90 15.30 -12.39
N ASP A 440 17.90 15.96 -11.81
CA ASP A 440 17.97 16.18 -10.37
C ASP A 440 16.85 17.14 -9.95
N VAL A 441 15.96 16.69 -9.07
CA VAL A 441 14.85 17.47 -8.55
C VAL A 441 14.93 17.55 -7.03
N SER A 442 14.23 18.51 -6.43
CA SER A 442 14.07 18.54 -4.98
C SER A 442 12.61 18.37 -4.60
N LEU A 443 12.33 17.38 -3.77
CA LEU A 443 11.03 17.17 -3.14
C LEU A 443 11.00 17.91 -1.80
N PRO A 444 10.33 19.07 -1.72
CA PRO A 444 10.27 19.84 -0.48
C PRO A 444 9.31 19.18 0.52
N GLU A 445 9.45 19.53 1.79
CA GLU A 445 8.42 19.30 2.81
C GLU A 445 8.04 17.82 3.04
N LEU A 446 8.97 16.88 2.82
CA LEU A 446 8.74 15.43 2.96
C LEU A 446 8.27 15.01 4.37
N GLU A 447 8.76 15.68 5.42
CA GLU A 447 8.34 15.41 6.79
C GLU A 447 6.91 15.90 7.05
N GLU A 448 6.54 17.07 6.53
CA GLU A 448 5.19 17.61 6.60
C GLU A 448 4.21 16.74 5.81
N ILE A 449 4.61 16.22 4.64
CA ILE A 449 3.85 15.25 3.85
C ILE A 449 3.59 13.97 4.64
N ARG A 450 4.63 13.42 5.29
CA ARG A 450 4.50 12.24 6.16
C ARG A 450 3.50 12.49 7.29
N VAL A 451 3.61 13.63 7.97
CA VAL A 451 2.74 13.96 9.11
C VAL A 451 1.30 14.21 8.64
N ALA A 452 1.11 14.92 7.52
CA ALA A 452 -0.20 15.16 6.93
C ALA A 452 -0.88 13.85 6.53
N HIS A 453 -0.15 12.93 5.89
CA HIS A 453 -0.62 11.60 5.54
C HIS A 453 -1.13 10.82 6.77
N VAL A 454 -0.31 10.74 7.83
CA VAL A 454 -0.67 10.00 9.05
C VAL A 454 -1.89 10.61 9.74
N ILE A 455 -1.98 11.94 9.80
CA ILE A 455 -3.15 12.63 10.35
C ILE A 455 -4.40 12.28 9.54
N CYS A 456 -4.36 12.37 8.21
CA CYS A 456 -5.51 12.03 7.38
C CYS A 456 -5.95 10.58 7.58
N ILE A 457 -5.08 9.61 7.31
CA ILE A 457 -5.45 8.19 7.30
C ILE A 457 -5.93 7.71 8.67
N LEU A 458 -5.23 8.05 9.76
CA LEU A 458 -5.61 7.56 11.09
C LEU A 458 -6.84 8.29 11.67
N SER A 459 -7.06 9.57 11.31
CA SER A 459 -8.28 10.27 11.74
C SER A 459 -9.52 9.67 11.09
N GLU A 460 -9.44 9.34 9.80
CA GLU A 460 -10.53 8.73 9.04
C GLU A 460 -10.81 7.29 9.50
N MET A 461 -9.76 6.50 9.74
CA MET A 461 -9.91 5.15 10.32
C MET A 461 -10.53 5.20 11.71
N ARG A 462 -10.16 6.21 12.51
CA ARG A 462 -10.71 6.39 13.86
C ARG A 462 -12.18 6.80 13.84
N ASP A 463 -12.58 7.62 12.86
CA ASP A 463 -13.97 8.00 12.61
C ASP A 463 -14.82 6.79 12.22
N PHE A 464 -14.36 6.01 11.23
CA PHE A 464 -15.02 4.76 10.82
C PHE A 464 -15.22 3.78 11.98
N LEU A 465 -14.20 3.60 12.82
CA LEU A 465 -14.23 2.64 13.94
C LEU A 465 -14.90 3.18 15.21
N GLN A 466 -15.46 4.40 15.21
CA GLN A 466 -16.03 4.98 16.42
C GLN A 466 -17.09 4.09 17.10
N PRO A 467 -18.02 3.42 16.38
CA PRO A 467 -19.01 2.54 17.00
C PRO A 467 -18.38 1.29 17.65
N ASP A 468 -17.33 0.74 17.03
CA ASP A 468 -16.68 -0.50 17.46
C ASP A 468 -15.59 -0.27 18.50
N PHE A 469 -14.99 0.93 18.55
CA PHE A 469 -13.82 1.20 19.36
C PHE A 469 -14.02 0.87 20.84
N ASN A 470 -15.21 1.14 21.38
CA ASN A 470 -15.53 0.79 22.76
C ASN A 470 -16.16 -0.61 22.90
N ASN A 471 -16.95 -1.04 21.92
CA ASN A 471 -17.72 -2.30 22.00
C ASN A 471 -16.86 -3.55 21.72
N SER A 472 -15.80 -3.38 20.92
CA SER A 472 -14.93 -4.46 20.43
C SER A 472 -13.46 -4.22 20.80
N PHE A 473 -13.17 -3.30 21.72
CA PHE A 473 -11.83 -2.85 22.08
C PHE A 473 -10.86 -4.01 22.41
N ASP A 474 -11.33 -5.02 23.14
CA ASP A 474 -10.51 -6.16 23.56
C ASP A 474 -10.32 -7.23 22.48
N GLN A 475 -11.10 -7.15 21.39
CA GLN A 475 -10.96 -8.00 20.21
C GLN A 475 -10.01 -7.41 19.15
N MET A 476 -9.67 -6.12 19.27
CA MET A 476 -8.71 -5.46 18.38
C MET A 476 -7.28 -5.88 18.71
N ASN A 477 -6.45 -6.02 17.69
CA ASN A 477 -5.02 -6.24 17.87
C ASN A 477 -4.39 -5.08 18.65
N LEU A 478 -3.32 -5.39 19.38
CA LEU A 478 -2.63 -4.42 20.24
C LEU A 478 -2.06 -3.23 19.44
N GLU A 479 -1.50 -3.48 18.25
CA GLU A 479 -0.99 -2.43 17.37
C GLU A 479 -2.11 -1.49 16.90
N THR A 480 -3.27 -2.03 16.51
CA THR A 480 -4.48 -1.28 16.18
C THR A 480 -4.90 -0.36 17.32
N ARG A 481 -5.02 -0.90 18.54
CA ARG A 481 -5.40 -0.13 19.74
C ARG A 481 -4.42 1.00 20.03
N LEU A 482 -3.11 0.76 19.86
CA LEU A 482 -2.09 1.78 20.06
C LEU A 482 -2.20 2.92 19.05
N ASN A 483 -2.34 2.58 17.76
CA ASN A 483 -2.48 3.57 16.69
C ASN A 483 -3.77 4.38 16.84
N LEU A 484 -4.89 3.74 17.19
CA LEU A 484 -6.15 4.44 17.46
C LEU A 484 -6.08 5.32 18.71
N ALA A 485 -5.31 4.93 19.73
CA ALA A 485 -5.04 5.77 20.89
C ALA A 485 -4.21 7.01 20.56
N ILE A 486 -3.32 6.93 19.56
CA ILE A 486 -2.61 8.10 19.01
C ILE A 486 -3.58 8.96 18.19
N ALA A 487 -4.40 8.32 17.35
CA ALA A 487 -5.37 9.00 16.49
C ALA A 487 -6.35 9.87 17.27
N SER A 488 -6.75 9.45 18.48
CA SER A 488 -7.66 10.22 19.35
C SER A 488 -7.09 11.58 19.81
N LYS A 489 -5.80 11.86 19.56
CA LYS A 489 -5.16 13.15 19.85
C LYS A 489 -5.08 14.09 18.66
N PHE A 490 -5.43 13.63 17.47
CA PHE A 490 -5.60 14.52 16.34
C PHE A 490 -6.87 15.35 16.53
N THR A 491 -6.75 16.64 16.28
CA THR A 491 -7.84 17.60 16.38
C THR A 491 -8.37 17.95 15.00
N ALA A 492 -9.55 18.55 14.93
CA ALA A 492 -10.08 19.12 13.69
C ALA A 492 -9.09 20.12 13.04
N LEU A 493 -8.35 20.88 13.86
CA LEU A 493 -7.32 21.81 13.35
C LEU A 493 -6.13 21.08 12.74
N ASP A 494 -5.71 19.96 13.32
CA ASP A 494 -4.64 19.12 12.75
C ASP A 494 -5.08 18.58 11.39
N TYR A 495 -6.32 18.08 11.30
CA TYR A 495 -6.87 17.55 10.05
C TYR A 495 -7.02 18.64 8.98
N ILE A 496 -7.51 19.85 9.32
CA ILE A 496 -7.55 20.98 8.38
C ILE A 496 -6.14 21.31 7.88
N LYS A 497 -5.15 21.40 8.79
CA LYS A 497 -3.76 21.71 8.39
C LYS A 497 -3.14 20.62 7.52
N ALA A 498 -3.41 19.35 7.80
CA ALA A 498 -2.97 18.23 6.95
C ALA A 498 -3.52 18.37 5.53
N ASN A 499 -4.79 18.76 5.38
CA ASN A 499 -5.41 18.98 4.07
C ASN A 499 -4.92 20.26 3.36
N ARG A 500 -4.47 21.29 4.10
CA ARG A 500 -3.74 22.43 3.50
C ARG A 500 -2.37 22.01 2.99
N GLN A 501 -1.65 21.20 3.78
CA GLN A 501 -0.39 20.60 3.35
C GLN A 501 -0.61 19.74 2.09
N ARG A 502 -1.70 18.99 2.00
CA ARG A 502 -2.08 18.29 0.77
C ARG A 502 -2.21 19.24 -0.41
N SER A 503 -2.98 20.32 -0.30
CA SER A 503 -3.14 21.31 -1.38
C SER A 503 -1.81 21.85 -1.87
N ARG A 504 -0.95 22.25 -0.93
CA ARG A 504 0.40 22.74 -1.19
C ARG A 504 1.25 21.68 -1.90
N THR A 505 1.14 20.43 -1.46
CA THR A 505 1.87 19.30 -2.03
C THR A 505 1.45 19.02 -3.47
N MET A 506 0.15 19.00 -3.73
CA MET A 506 -0.38 18.84 -5.09
C MET A 506 0.06 19.99 -6.00
N ALA A 507 0.12 21.23 -5.50
CA ALA A 507 0.56 22.39 -6.28
C ALA A 507 2.02 22.28 -6.74
N PHE A 508 2.96 21.90 -5.86
CA PHE A 508 4.35 21.73 -6.29
C PHE A 508 4.53 20.52 -7.19
N LEU A 509 3.77 19.43 -6.99
CA LEU A 509 3.82 18.27 -7.90
C LEU A 509 3.40 18.66 -9.32
N ARG A 510 2.36 19.47 -9.49
CA ARG A 510 1.98 20.02 -10.80
C ARG A 510 3.13 20.79 -11.45
N GLN A 511 3.84 21.61 -10.68
CA GLN A 511 5.01 22.36 -11.17
C GLN A 511 6.18 21.43 -11.53
N MET A 512 6.42 20.39 -10.73
CA MET A 512 7.47 19.40 -10.99
C MET A 512 7.18 18.60 -12.26
N PHE A 513 5.95 18.08 -12.42
CA PHE A 513 5.55 17.32 -13.59
C PHE A 513 5.46 18.14 -14.89
N ALA A 514 5.57 19.47 -14.82
CA ALA A 514 5.79 20.30 -16.01
C ALA A 514 7.22 20.16 -16.57
N ASN A 515 8.18 19.68 -15.76
CA ASN A 515 9.59 19.59 -16.12
C ASN A 515 10.10 18.14 -16.25
N VAL A 516 9.45 17.20 -15.55
CA VAL A 516 9.77 15.76 -15.59
C VAL A 516 8.51 14.94 -15.87
N ASN A 517 8.65 13.78 -16.51
CA ASN A 517 7.51 12.91 -16.81
C ASN A 517 7.11 12.07 -15.60
N CYS A 518 8.08 11.64 -14.79
CA CYS A 518 7.84 10.85 -13.59
C CYS A 518 8.91 11.13 -12.52
N LEU A 519 8.64 10.68 -11.30
CA LEU A 519 9.60 10.63 -10.20
C LEU A 519 10.02 9.19 -9.96
N ILE A 520 11.30 8.96 -9.66
CA ILE A 520 11.85 7.63 -9.37
C ILE A 520 12.39 7.59 -7.94
N THR A 521 12.01 6.55 -7.19
CA THR A 521 12.53 6.26 -5.85
C THR A 521 12.78 4.76 -5.70
N PRO A 522 13.51 4.28 -4.68
CA PRO A 522 13.39 2.89 -4.27
C PRO A 522 11.94 2.53 -3.91
N GLY A 523 11.60 1.24 -3.96
CA GLY A 523 10.31 0.73 -3.47
C GLY A 523 10.19 0.94 -1.97
N THR A 524 11.11 0.38 -1.18
CA THR A 524 11.17 0.54 0.29
C THR A 524 12.57 0.94 0.74
N ALA A 525 12.71 1.48 1.96
CA ALA A 525 14.03 1.86 2.49
C ALA A 525 14.82 0.70 3.12
N CYS A 526 14.17 -0.44 3.34
CA CYS A 526 14.75 -1.68 3.84
C CYS A 526 14.09 -2.88 3.15
N CYS A 527 14.73 -4.05 3.21
CA CYS A 527 14.13 -5.31 2.79
C CYS A 527 13.08 -5.79 3.81
N ALA A 528 12.37 -6.87 3.45
CA ALA A 528 11.39 -7.51 4.32
C ALA A 528 11.96 -7.76 5.74
N PRO A 529 11.37 -7.22 6.82
CA PRO A 529 11.85 -7.45 8.17
C PRO A 529 11.63 -8.90 8.62
N ARG A 530 12.51 -9.39 9.49
CA ARG A 530 12.38 -10.72 10.10
C ARG A 530 11.24 -10.74 11.13
N ILE A 531 10.49 -11.82 11.15
CA ILE A 531 9.45 -12.13 12.15
C ILE A 531 10.13 -12.63 13.44
N GLN A 532 9.70 -12.11 14.58
CA GLN A 532 10.09 -12.62 15.90
C GLN A 532 8.94 -13.43 16.50
N ASP A 533 9.25 -14.44 17.31
CA ASP A 533 8.23 -15.32 17.92
C ASP A 533 7.20 -14.53 18.75
N SER A 534 7.63 -13.45 19.41
CA SER A 534 6.73 -12.56 20.16
C SER A 534 5.67 -11.87 19.30
N ASP A 535 5.97 -11.66 18.01
CA ASP A 535 5.09 -10.94 17.08
C ASP A 535 3.90 -11.83 16.73
N LEU A 536 4.15 -13.12 16.56
CA LEU A 536 3.12 -14.12 16.28
C LEU A 536 2.10 -14.26 17.43
N LEU A 537 2.48 -13.87 18.65
CA LEU A 537 1.61 -13.95 19.83
C LEU A 537 0.82 -12.66 20.09
N THR A 538 1.35 -11.50 19.72
CA THR A 538 0.82 -10.21 20.20
C THR A 538 0.86 -9.08 19.18
N GLY A 539 1.41 -9.32 17.99
CA GLY A 539 1.83 -8.28 17.08
C GLY A 539 3.10 -7.57 17.59
N CYS A 540 3.46 -6.49 16.92
CA CYS A 540 4.57 -5.65 17.35
C CYS A 540 4.30 -4.19 17.02
N SER A 541 4.85 -3.27 17.80
CA SER A 541 4.93 -1.86 17.44
C SER A 541 6.40 -1.51 17.18
N ASP A 542 6.73 -1.28 15.91
CA ASP A 542 8.07 -0.91 15.47
C ASP A 542 8.00 0.33 14.56
N VAL A 543 7.95 1.50 15.19
CA VAL A 543 7.80 2.76 14.46
C VAL A 543 8.98 3.01 13.52
N ARG A 544 10.20 2.60 13.90
CA ARG A 544 11.37 2.77 13.05
C ARG A 544 11.22 1.98 11.75
N THR A 545 10.85 0.71 11.86
CA THR A 545 10.62 -0.14 10.68
C THR A 545 9.46 0.40 9.84
N THR A 546 8.34 0.79 10.46
CA THR A 546 7.19 1.39 9.75
C THR A 546 7.59 2.62 8.94
N LEU A 547 8.36 3.55 9.53
CA LEU A 547 8.82 4.75 8.84
C LEU A 547 9.75 4.45 7.65
N ARG A 548 10.62 3.44 7.79
CA ARG A 548 11.51 3.01 6.71
C ARG A 548 10.73 2.35 5.58
N THR A 549 9.74 1.52 5.91
CA THR A 549 8.89 0.84 4.92
C THR A 549 7.99 1.82 4.15
N MET A 550 7.44 2.83 4.83
CA MET A 550 6.54 3.83 4.21
C MET A 550 7.25 5.00 3.53
N ARG A 551 8.57 5.12 3.69
CA ARG A 551 9.36 6.32 3.32
C ARG A 551 9.00 6.90 1.96
N TYR A 552 8.86 6.05 0.96
CA TYR A 552 8.60 6.44 -0.44
C TYR A 552 7.11 6.39 -0.84
N MET A 553 6.21 6.02 0.08
CA MET A 553 4.83 5.69 -0.25
C MET A 553 3.88 6.88 -0.15
N GLN A 554 4.05 7.66 0.90
CA GLN A 554 3.06 8.62 1.41
C GLN A 554 2.79 9.79 0.46
N LEU A 555 3.79 10.18 -0.34
CA LEU A 555 3.61 11.23 -1.35
C LEU A 555 2.46 10.88 -2.31
N ALA A 556 2.45 9.64 -2.81
CA ALA A 556 1.45 9.19 -3.77
C ALA A 556 0.05 9.05 -3.14
N ASN A 557 -0.03 8.58 -1.90
CA ASN A 557 -1.32 8.46 -1.19
C ASN A 557 -1.90 9.81 -0.81
N LEU A 558 -1.08 10.71 -0.27
CA LEU A 558 -1.55 12.03 0.17
C LEU A 558 -2.09 12.85 -1.01
N THR A 559 -1.46 12.74 -2.18
CA THR A 559 -1.75 13.60 -3.35
C THR A 559 -2.57 12.93 -4.43
N GLY A 560 -2.78 11.62 -4.35
CA GLY A 560 -3.58 10.85 -5.30
C GLY A 560 -2.89 10.50 -6.61
N ILE A 561 -1.61 10.83 -6.81
CA ILE A 561 -0.88 10.45 -8.04
C ILE A 561 -0.72 8.92 -8.15
N PRO A 562 -0.63 8.35 -9.36
CA PRO A 562 -0.42 6.92 -9.56
C PRO A 562 1.05 6.54 -9.31
N ALA A 563 1.27 5.31 -8.86
CA ALA A 563 2.60 4.78 -8.58
C ALA A 563 2.70 3.28 -8.89
N LEU A 564 3.80 2.83 -9.47
CA LEU A 564 4.09 1.43 -9.79
C LEU A 564 5.39 1.00 -9.13
N VAL A 565 5.38 -0.13 -8.44
CA VAL A 565 6.57 -0.79 -7.92
C VAL A 565 6.88 -2.02 -8.77
N ILE A 566 8.15 -2.19 -9.13
CA ILE A 566 8.66 -3.32 -9.93
C ILE A 566 9.92 -3.89 -9.26
N PRO A 567 10.06 -5.23 -9.16
CA PRO A 567 11.28 -5.89 -8.71
C PRO A 567 12.47 -5.56 -9.65
N VAL A 568 13.62 -5.25 -9.07
CA VAL A 568 14.84 -4.92 -9.82
C VAL A 568 16.07 -5.69 -9.32
N GLY A 569 15.93 -6.54 -8.31
CA GLY A 569 17.01 -7.40 -7.86
C GLY A 569 16.74 -8.00 -6.50
N TYR A 570 17.81 -8.48 -5.87
CA TYR A 570 17.78 -9.14 -4.57
C TYR A 570 18.93 -8.64 -3.71
N SER A 571 18.72 -8.59 -2.40
CA SER A 571 19.78 -8.40 -1.42
C SER A 571 20.69 -9.62 -1.32
N SER A 572 21.83 -9.47 -0.64
CA SER A 572 22.74 -10.58 -0.32
C SER A 572 22.07 -11.74 0.43
N SER A 573 20.97 -11.50 1.15
CA SER A 573 20.18 -12.53 1.84
C SER A 573 19.05 -13.14 0.99
N GLY A 574 18.99 -12.82 -0.30
CA GLY A 574 17.96 -13.33 -1.23
C GLY A 574 16.60 -12.66 -1.10
N LEU A 575 16.47 -11.58 -0.29
CA LEU A 575 15.22 -10.83 -0.19
C LEU A 575 15.05 -9.89 -1.39
N PRO A 576 13.85 -9.79 -1.98
CA PRO A 576 13.59 -8.89 -3.10
C PRO A 576 13.89 -7.41 -2.81
N ILE A 577 14.30 -6.70 -3.87
CA ILE A 577 14.50 -5.25 -3.92
C ILE A 577 13.74 -4.71 -5.12
N SER A 578 12.96 -3.66 -4.90
CA SER A 578 12.13 -3.04 -5.94
C SER A 578 12.42 -1.55 -6.09
N ILE A 579 12.07 -1.01 -7.25
CA ILE A 579 12.07 0.42 -7.57
C ILE A 579 10.63 0.89 -7.76
N GLN A 580 10.38 2.18 -7.50
CA GLN A 580 9.08 2.82 -7.65
C GLN A 580 9.15 3.93 -8.71
N ILE A 581 8.12 3.99 -9.55
CA ILE A 581 7.84 5.08 -10.48
C ILE A 581 6.55 5.77 -10.03
N MET A 582 6.56 7.10 -9.97
CA MET A 582 5.36 7.91 -9.72
C MET A 582 5.16 8.88 -10.88
N ALA A 583 3.97 8.89 -11.49
CA ALA A 583 3.66 9.75 -12.63
C ALA A 583 2.66 10.85 -12.23
N LYS A 584 2.37 11.76 -13.15
CA LYS A 584 1.26 12.71 -12.97
C LYS A 584 -0.09 11.97 -12.89
N TRP A 585 -1.10 12.63 -12.32
CA TRP A 585 -2.47 12.11 -12.30
C TRP A 585 -2.88 11.61 -13.68
N TRP A 586 -3.52 10.43 -13.70
CA TRP A 586 -4.09 9.77 -14.87
C TRP A 586 -3.09 9.22 -15.90
N ASP A 587 -1.78 9.25 -15.61
CA ASP A 587 -0.74 8.75 -16.51
C ASP A 587 -0.23 7.36 -16.11
N GLU A 588 -1.17 6.42 -15.91
CA GLU A 588 -0.81 5.02 -15.63
C GLU A 588 -0.07 4.37 -16.82
N ALA A 589 -0.36 4.80 -18.06
CA ALA A 589 0.34 4.33 -19.26
C ALA A 589 1.86 4.54 -19.17
N LEU A 590 2.31 5.71 -18.71
CA LEU A 590 3.74 5.96 -18.52
C LEU A 590 4.38 5.00 -17.51
N LEU A 591 3.65 4.65 -16.44
CA LEU A 591 4.13 3.69 -15.45
C LEU A 591 4.37 2.32 -16.09
N PHE A 592 3.42 1.82 -16.87
CA PHE A 592 3.58 0.54 -17.58
C PHE A 592 4.70 0.59 -18.62
N ARG A 593 4.84 1.70 -19.36
CA ARG A 593 5.91 1.90 -20.35
C ARG A 593 7.29 1.73 -19.72
N ILE A 594 7.56 2.40 -18.61
CA ILE A 594 8.84 2.33 -17.91
C ILE A 594 8.97 0.97 -17.19
N GLY A 595 7.89 0.47 -16.58
CA GLY A 595 7.84 -0.82 -15.90
C GLY A 595 8.28 -1.98 -16.79
N LEU A 596 7.77 -2.06 -18.03
CA LEU A 596 8.15 -3.09 -19.00
C LEU A 596 9.65 -3.08 -19.31
N LYS A 597 10.31 -1.92 -19.26
CA LYS A 597 11.78 -1.85 -19.43
C LYS A 597 12.50 -2.34 -18.18
N LEU A 598 11.99 -2.02 -16.99
CA LEU A 598 12.59 -2.48 -15.74
C LEU A 598 12.48 -4.00 -15.54
N GLU A 599 11.46 -4.65 -16.09
CA GLU A 599 11.40 -6.12 -16.11
C GLU A 599 12.55 -6.72 -16.93
N GLN A 600 12.99 -6.05 -17.99
CA GLN A 600 14.17 -6.46 -18.77
C GLN A 600 15.48 -6.27 -17.99
N PHE A 601 15.54 -5.26 -17.12
CA PHE A 601 16.68 -5.06 -16.21
C PHE A 601 16.79 -6.18 -15.18
N HIS A 602 15.66 -6.66 -14.66
CA HIS A 602 15.63 -7.65 -13.59
C HIS A 602 16.36 -8.94 -13.98
N GLY A 603 16.31 -9.35 -15.26
CA GLY A 603 17.21 -10.29 -15.95
C GLY A 603 17.23 -11.75 -15.44
N ILE A 604 17.37 -11.95 -14.13
CA ILE A 604 17.35 -13.23 -13.41
C ILE A 604 16.37 -13.09 -12.24
N THR A 605 15.16 -13.60 -12.42
CA THR A 605 14.20 -13.78 -11.33
C THR A 605 14.60 -15.02 -10.52
N ALA A 606 14.81 -14.84 -9.21
CA ALA A 606 15.05 -15.94 -8.29
C ALA A 606 13.74 -16.66 -7.97
N LYS A 607 13.74 -17.99 -7.99
CA LYS A 607 12.58 -18.78 -7.57
C LYS A 607 12.35 -18.56 -6.05
N PRO A 608 11.13 -18.20 -5.63
CA PRO A 608 10.77 -18.14 -4.22
C PRO A 608 10.98 -19.49 -3.51
N ALA A 609 11.26 -19.46 -2.21
CA ALA A 609 11.42 -20.68 -1.40
C ALA A 609 10.12 -21.49 -1.30
N ILE A 610 8.98 -20.79 -1.26
CA ILE A 610 7.64 -21.38 -1.40
C ILE A 610 7.09 -20.94 -2.76
N TYR A 611 6.96 -21.89 -3.68
CA TYR A 611 6.36 -21.65 -5.00
C TYR A 611 5.57 -22.88 -5.45
N TYR A 612 4.33 -22.67 -5.86
CA TYR A 612 3.40 -23.67 -6.37
C TYR A 612 3.27 -23.48 -7.88
N ASP A 613 3.60 -24.53 -8.63
CA ASP A 613 3.36 -24.54 -10.07
C ASP A 613 1.97 -25.12 -10.35
N ILE A 614 1.00 -24.23 -10.44
CA ILE A 614 -0.41 -24.57 -10.60
C ILE A 614 -0.72 -25.11 -12.01
N LEU A 615 0.08 -24.75 -13.01
CA LEU A 615 -0.07 -25.28 -14.38
C LEU A 615 0.55 -26.67 -14.53
N GLY A 616 1.46 -27.07 -13.64
CA GLY A 616 2.08 -28.41 -13.63
C GLY A 616 3.11 -28.61 -14.74
N GLN A 617 3.87 -27.57 -15.08
CA GLN A 617 4.83 -27.46 -16.19
C GLN A 617 6.26 -27.19 -15.73
#